data_AF-A0A543CEE7-F1
#
_entry.id   AF-A0A543CEE7-F1
#
_cell.length_a   1.000
_cell.length_b   1.000
_cell.length_c   1.000
_cell.angle_alpha   90.00
_cell.angle_beta   90.00
_cell.angle_gamma   90.00
#
_symmetry.space_group_name_H-M   'P 1'
#
loop_
_entity.id
_entity.type
_entity.pdbx_description
1 polymer ?
#
loop_
_entity_poly.entity_id
_entity_poly.type
_entity_poly.pdbx_seq_one_letter_code
_entity_poly.pdbx_strand_id
1 'polypeptide(L)'
;MPSILRRFPVPILFIMALCVVSSVYAYGLEPSDQRSFVASTATNLVNLRSDPLGTLIASAFVSEAAPWIWVGFAIVGLFPLAHRFGNLRALLLVGAAQIIGTLLSEGLLAWRISTGAVPGSLRFLDDVGPSYVIASALIATILYGAEPAVRTARHGHWLFDRIPSLWWRVGAFVGLAFLAPHLFGGLNHLDVAAVGHTVALITGAGAGLILVRLEPRADEPAVTSPQAAKAP
;
A
#
# COMPACT_ATOMS: atom_id res chain seq x y z
N MET A 1 17.26 23.30 2.04
CA MET A 1 16.29 22.25 2.45
C MET A 1 15.68 21.66 1.18
N PRO A 2 15.83 20.36 0.88
CA PRO A 2 15.10 19.77 -0.24
C PRO A 2 13.60 19.93 -0.01
N SER A 3 12.85 20.34 -1.04
CA SER A 3 11.39 20.51 -0.95
C SER A 3 10.72 19.18 -0.59
N ILE A 4 9.55 19.24 0.06
CA ILE A 4 8.76 18.05 0.44
C ILE A 4 8.55 17.10 -0.76
N LEU A 5 8.38 17.67 -1.95
CA LEU A 5 8.27 16.97 -3.23
C LEU A 5 9.46 16.07 -3.53
N ARG A 6 10.68 16.52 -3.24
CA ARG A 6 11.90 15.73 -3.48
C ARG A 6 12.13 14.66 -2.42
N ARG A 7 11.57 14.83 -1.22
CA ARG A 7 11.77 13.91 -0.08
C ARG A 7 10.72 12.80 -0.03
N PHE A 8 9.47 13.11 -0.39
CA PHE A 8 8.35 12.16 -0.38
C PHE A 8 7.64 12.09 -1.73
N PRO A 9 8.35 11.89 -2.86
CA PRO A 9 7.71 11.81 -4.17
C PRO A 9 6.66 10.71 -4.23
N VAL A 10 6.88 9.54 -3.59
CA VAL A 10 5.92 8.41 -3.68
C VAL A 10 4.59 8.72 -2.99
N PRO A 11 4.55 9.09 -1.68
CA PRO A 11 3.29 9.47 -1.04
C PRO A 11 2.57 10.62 -1.75
N ILE A 12 3.32 11.62 -2.22
CA ILE A 12 2.74 12.79 -2.88
C ILE A 12 2.15 12.42 -4.24
N LEU A 13 2.89 11.71 -5.08
CA LEU A 13 2.38 11.31 -6.40
C LEU A 13 1.18 10.37 -6.26
N PHE A 14 1.20 9.45 -5.29
CA PHE A 14 0.06 8.58 -5.02
C PHE A 14 -1.19 9.38 -4.64
N ILE A 15 -1.06 10.29 -3.67
CA ILE A 15 -2.19 11.14 -3.24
C ILE A 15 -2.67 12.06 -4.35
N MET A 16 -1.75 12.65 -5.13
CA MET A 16 -2.11 13.50 -6.27
C MET A 16 -2.89 12.71 -7.32
N ALA A 17 -2.42 11.51 -7.69
CA ALA A 17 -3.13 10.63 -8.62
C ALA A 17 -4.51 10.25 -8.07
N LEU A 18 -4.59 9.85 -6.79
CA LEU A 18 -5.86 9.52 -6.14
C LEU A 18 -6.82 10.71 -6.14
N CYS A 19 -6.36 11.91 -5.82
CA CYS A 19 -7.18 13.13 -5.84
C CYS A 19 -7.65 13.48 -7.25
N VAL A 20 -6.78 13.37 -8.26
CA VAL A 20 -7.13 13.66 -9.67
C VAL A 20 -8.17 12.66 -10.16
N VAL A 21 -7.92 11.36 -10.02
CA VAL A 21 -8.85 10.30 -10.45
C VAL A 21 -10.18 10.42 -9.72
N SER A 22 -10.15 10.64 -8.40
CA SER A 22 -11.37 10.82 -7.60
C SER A 22 -12.16 12.06 -8.01
N SER A 23 -11.49 13.16 -8.34
CA SER A 23 -12.16 14.39 -8.80
C SER A 23 -12.80 14.20 -10.17
N VAL A 24 -12.10 13.55 -11.10
CA VAL A 24 -12.64 13.22 -12.43
C VAL A 24 -13.84 12.30 -12.27
N TYR A 25 -13.74 11.25 -11.45
CA TYR A 25 -14.84 10.33 -11.19
C TYR A 25 -16.06 11.03 -10.56
N ALA A 26 -15.84 11.81 -9.49
CA ALA A 26 -16.93 12.40 -8.71
C ALA A 26 -17.60 13.60 -9.38
N TYR A 27 -16.86 14.39 -10.17
CA TYR A 27 -17.34 15.67 -10.70
C TYR A 27 -17.28 15.77 -12.23
N GLY A 28 -16.56 14.88 -12.90
CA GLY A 28 -16.36 14.93 -14.35
C GLY A 28 -17.13 13.87 -15.14
N LEU A 29 -17.68 12.84 -14.49
CA LEU A 29 -18.37 11.74 -15.15
C LEU A 29 -19.87 11.69 -14.79
N GLU A 30 -20.70 11.39 -15.78
CA GLU A 30 -22.11 11.04 -15.54
C GLU A 30 -22.23 9.64 -14.91
N PRO A 31 -23.35 9.31 -14.22
CA PRO A 31 -23.49 8.02 -13.54
C PRO A 31 -23.35 6.78 -14.45
N SER A 32 -23.70 6.87 -15.74
CA SER A 32 -23.47 5.79 -16.71
C SER A 32 -21.99 5.61 -17.03
N ASP A 33 -21.26 6.72 -17.12
CA ASP A 33 -19.84 6.73 -17.42
C ASP A 33 -19.02 6.30 -16.21
N GLN A 34 -19.47 6.63 -14.99
CA GLN A 34 -18.89 6.12 -13.75
C GLN A 34 -18.88 4.59 -13.70
N ARG A 35 -20.01 3.94 -14.01
CA ARG A 35 -20.09 2.47 -14.04
C ARG A 35 -19.17 1.88 -15.11
N SER A 36 -19.13 2.47 -16.30
CA SER A 36 -18.27 2.02 -17.40
C SER A 36 -16.78 2.22 -17.07
N PHE A 37 -16.46 3.31 -16.38
CA PHE A 37 -15.11 3.62 -15.90
C PHE A 37 -14.64 2.63 -14.83
N VAL A 38 -15.49 2.31 -13.85
CA VAL A 38 -15.19 1.28 -12.84
C VAL A 38 -15.01 -0.08 -13.50
N ALA A 39 -15.96 -0.51 -14.33
CA ALA A 39 -15.91 -1.81 -14.99
C ALA A 39 -14.68 -1.98 -15.90
N SER A 40 -14.17 -0.90 -16.51
CA SER A 40 -12.96 -0.94 -17.36
C SER A 40 -11.64 -0.87 -16.58
N THR A 41 -11.67 -0.46 -15.31
CA THR A 41 -10.48 -0.35 -14.45
C THR A 41 -10.39 -1.44 -13.39
N ALA A 42 -11.47 -2.17 -13.16
CA ALA A 42 -11.57 -3.24 -12.18
C ALA A 42 -10.59 -4.38 -12.44
N THR A 43 -10.04 -4.92 -11.35
CA THR A 43 -9.20 -6.13 -11.36
C THR A 43 -10.01 -7.41 -11.37
N ASN A 44 -11.04 -7.49 -12.21
CA ASN A 44 -11.85 -8.70 -12.38
C ASN A 44 -11.18 -9.72 -13.32
N LEU A 45 -11.60 -10.99 -13.24
CA LEU A 45 -11.03 -12.09 -14.03
C LEU A 45 -11.01 -11.86 -15.55
N VAL A 46 -11.99 -11.12 -16.09
CA VAL A 46 -12.04 -10.82 -17.53
C VAL A 46 -10.98 -9.80 -17.90
N ASN A 47 -10.90 -8.71 -17.14
CA ASN A 47 -9.95 -7.63 -17.35
C ASN A 47 -8.50 -8.05 -17.10
N LEU A 48 -8.25 -8.80 -16.02
CA LEU A 48 -6.91 -9.33 -15.71
C LEU A 48 -6.37 -10.25 -16.80
N ARG A 49 -7.26 -10.90 -17.56
CA ARG A 49 -6.86 -11.74 -18.70
C ARG A 49 -6.45 -10.92 -19.92
N SER A 50 -7.07 -9.76 -20.13
CA SER A 50 -6.82 -8.91 -21.31
C SER A 50 -5.75 -7.86 -21.09
N ASP A 51 -5.77 -7.16 -19.95
CA ASP A 51 -4.83 -6.10 -19.59
C ASP A 51 -4.48 -6.18 -18.09
N PRO A 52 -3.63 -7.16 -17.71
CA PRO A 52 -3.30 -7.39 -16.30
C PRO A 52 -2.59 -6.19 -15.66
N LEU A 53 -1.64 -5.57 -16.38
CA LEU A 53 -0.83 -4.50 -15.81
C LEU A 53 -1.60 -3.18 -15.72
N GLY A 54 -2.35 -2.82 -16.76
CA GLY A 54 -3.13 -1.59 -16.77
C GLY A 54 -4.20 -1.59 -15.67
N THR A 55 -4.92 -2.70 -15.51
CA THR A 55 -5.97 -2.80 -14.49
C THR A 55 -5.44 -2.90 -13.06
N LEU A 56 -4.32 -3.58 -12.82
CA LEU A 56 -3.64 -3.58 -11.51
C LEU A 56 -3.25 -2.17 -11.05
N ILE A 57 -2.77 -1.34 -11.98
CA ILE A 57 -2.35 0.03 -11.68
C ILE A 57 -3.58 0.94 -11.54
N ALA A 58 -4.51 0.88 -12.50
CA ALA A 58 -5.66 1.78 -12.54
C ALA A 58 -6.61 1.57 -11.36
N SER A 59 -6.95 0.32 -11.03
CA SER A 59 -7.83 -0.04 -9.92
C SER A 59 -7.40 0.57 -8.59
N ALA A 60 -6.09 0.69 -8.35
CA ALA A 60 -5.53 1.25 -7.11
C ALA A 60 -5.87 2.74 -6.89
N PHE A 61 -6.40 3.44 -7.89
CA PHE A 61 -6.76 4.86 -7.81
C PHE A 61 -8.26 5.14 -7.96
N VAL A 62 -9.07 4.12 -8.27
CA VAL A 62 -10.52 4.26 -8.45
C VAL A 62 -11.22 3.91 -7.14
N SER A 63 -12.10 4.78 -6.66
CA SER A 63 -12.86 4.58 -5.42
C SER A 63 -14.30 5.00 -5.62
N GLU A 64 -15.22 4.05 -5.48
CA GLU A 64 -16.66 4.29 -5.69
C GLU A 64 -17.30 5.12 -4.56
N ALA A 65 -16.82 4.96 -3.33
CA ALA A 65 -17.38 5.62 -2.15
C ALA A 65 -16.30 6.39 -1.36
N ALA A 66 -16.70 7.57 -0.85
CA ALA A 66 -15.92 8.40 0.08
C ALA A 66 -14.43 8.58 -0.29
N PRO A 67 -14.08 8.98 -1.53
CA PRO A 67 -12.69 9.00 -2.01
C PRO A 67 -11.73 9.81 -1.13
N TRP A 68 -12.23 10.84 -0.46
CA TRP A 68 -11.44 11.73 0.39
C TRP A 68 -10.96 11.07 1.68
N ILE A 69 -11.62 10.01 2.16
CA ILE A 69 -11.17 9.31 3.37
C ILE A 69 -9.84 8.59 3.12
N TRP A 70 -9.66 8.08 1.90
CA TRP A 70 -8.43 7.41 1.48
C TRP A 70 -7.23 8.34 1.44
N VAL A 71 -7.43 9.64 1.18
CA VAL A 71 -6.36 10.64 1.28
C VAL A 71 -5.84 10.73 2.71
N GLY A 72 -6.73 10.79 3.70
CA GLY A 72 -6.36 10.80 5.12
C GLY A 72 -5.56 9.55 5.52
N PHE A 73 -6.03 8.37 5.13
CA PHE A 73 -5.35 7.12 5.42
C PHE A 73 -4.02 6.96 4.66
N ALA A 74 -3.94 7.43 3.42
CA ALA A 74 -2.70 7.49 2.66
C ALA A 74 -1.67 8.40 3.35
N ILE A 75 -2.09 9.52 3.96
CA ILE A 75 -1.18 10.40 4.71
C ILE A 75 -0.59 9.66 5.92
N VAL A 76 -1.43 9.05 6.76
CA VAL A 76 -0.97 8.39 7.99
C VAL A 76 -0.31 7.03 7.75
N GLY A 77 -0.48 6.43 6.57
CA GLY A 77 0.18 5.17 6.18
C GLY A 77 1.45 5.38 5.34
N LEU A 78 1.37 6.10 4.22
CA LEU A 78 2.45 6.14 3.23
C LEU A 78 3.61 7.05 3.61
N PHE A 79 3.34 8.21 4.22
CA PHE A 79 4.43 9.11 4.62
C PHE A 79 5.33 8.52 5.71
N PRO A 80 4.81 8.00 6.85
CA PRO A 80 5.67 7.39 7.86
C PRO A 80 6.39 6.15 7.31
N LEU A 81 5.75 5.38 6.43
CA LEU A 81 6.39 4.25 5.76
C LEU A 81 7.55 4.69 4.85
N ALA A 82 7.34 5.71 4.02
CA ALA A 82 8.37 6.29 3.17
C ALA A 82 9.48 6.95 3.99
N HIS A 83 9.16 7.49 5.17
CA HIS A 83 10.14 8.03 6.12
C HIS A 83 11.00 6.91 6.72
N ARG A 84 10.36 5.81 7.14
CA ARG A 84 10.98 4.62 7.74
C ARG A 84 11.94 3.90 6.79
N PHE A 85 11.48 3.60 5.58
CA PHE A 85 12.19 2.70 4.65
C PHE A 85 12.75 3.40 3.40
N GLY A 86 12.34 4.65 3.13
CA GLY A 86 12.59 5.35 1.88
C GLY A 86 11.52 5.06 0.81
N ASN A 87 11.36 6.00 -0.14
CA ASN A 87 10.32 5.97 -1.17
C ASN A 87 10.28 4.66 -1.99
N LEU A 88 11.43 4.20 -2.50
CA LEU A 88 11.46 3.00 -3.34
C LEU A 88 11.01 1.75 -2.58
N ARG A 89 11.45 1.58 -1.33
CA ARG A 89 11.09 0.41 -0.53
C ARG A 89 9.63 0.46 -0.09
N ALA A 90 9.12 1.65 0.26
CA ALA A 90 7.71 1.85 0.53
C ALA A 90 6.84 1.53 -0.70
N LEU A 91 7.25 2.00 -1.89
CA LEU A 91 6.57 1.70 -3.15
C LEU A 91 6.55 0.19 -3.46
N LEU A 92 7.70 -0.48 -3.34
CA LEU A 92 7.79 -1.93 -3.56
C LEU A 92 6.93 -2.72 -2.56
N LEU A 93 6.88 -2.29 -1.30
CA LEU A 93 6.06 -2.93 -0.27
C LEU A 93 4.56 -2.84 -0.61
N VAL A 94 4.06 -1.64 -0.87
CA VAL A 94 2.62 -1.45 -1.14
C VAL A 94 2.23 -1.97 -2.52
N GLY A 95 3.14 -1.88 -3.50
CA GLY A 95 2.96 -2.46 -4.83
C GLY A 95 2.90 -3.99 -4.77
N ALA A 96 3.75 -4.64 -3.96
CA ALA A 96 3.67 -6.07 -3.73
C ALA A 96 2.35 -6.47 -3.06
N ALA A 97 1.88 -5.68 -2.08
CA ALA A 97 0.60 -5.92 -1.43
C ALA A 97 -0.59 -5.80 -2.41
N GLN A 98 -0.57 -4.80 -3.30
CA GLN A 98 -1.57 -4.66 -4.38
C GLN A 98 -1.55 -5.90 -5.29
N ILE A 99 -0.39 -6.26 -5.83
CA ILE A 99 -0.26 -7.35 -6.81
C ILE A 99 -0.62 -8.70 -6.18
N ILE A 100 -0.04 -9.03 -5.02
CA ILE A 100 -0.26 -10.33 -4.36
C ILE A 100 -1.70 -10.42 -3.84
N GLY A 101 -2.24 -9.32 -3.30
CA GLY A 101 -3.64 -9.21 -2.88
C GLY A 101 -4.59 -9.59 -4.00
N THR A 102 -4.50 -8.89 -5.13
CA THR A 102 -5.32 -9.14 -6.33
C THR A 102 -5.13 -10.55 -6.88
N LEU A 103 -3.88 -11.02 -7.05
CA LEU A 103 -3.64 -12.34 -7.65
C LEU A 103 -4.20 -13.49 -6.79
N LEU A 104 -4.12 -13.39 -5.47
CA LEU A 104 -4.64 -14.43 -4.58
C LEU A 104 -6.16 -14.35 -4.42
N SER A 105 -6.76 -13.15 -4.34
CA SER A 105 -8.22 -13.00 -4.24
C SER A 105 -8.92 -13.45 -5.52
N GLU A 106 -8.46 -12.97 -6.67
CA GLU A 106 -9.00 -13.32 -7.99
C GLU A 106 -8.68 -14.78 -8.36
N GLY A 107 -7.47 -15.25 -8.03
CA GLY A 107 -7.12 -16.67 -8.20
C GLY A 107 -8.04 -17.60 -7.42
N LEU A 108 -8.37 -17.24 -6.16
CA LEU A 108 -9.33 -17.97 -5.35
C LEU A 108 -10.73 -17.93 -5.96
N LEU A 109 -11.18 -16.78 -6.45
CA LEU A 109 -12.47 -16.65 -7.14
C LEU A 109 -12.52 -17.54 -8.40
N ALA A 110 -11.48 -17.48 -9.24
CA ALA A 110 -11.38 -18.31 -10.44
C ALA A 110 -11.45 -19.80 -10.10
N TRP A 111 -10.75 -20.22 -9.05
CA TRP A 111 -10.82 -21.59 -8.54
C TRP A 111 -12.25 -21.95 -8.11
N ARG A 112 -12.92 -21.12 -7.30
CA ARG A 112 -14.30 -21.34 -6.85
C ARG A 112 -15.30 -21.42 -8.02
N ILE A 113 -15.12 -20.62 -9.06
CA ILE A 113 -15.92 -20.69 -10.29
C ILE A 113 -15.68 -22.04 -10.99
N SER A 114 -14.42 -22.44 -11.15
CA SER A 114 -14.06 -23.68 -11.85
C SER A 114 -14.57 -24.96 -11.16
N THR A 115 -14.70 -24.94 -9.83
CA THR A 115 -15.26 -26.05 -9.06
C THR A 115 -16.79 -25.98 -8.92
N GLY A 116 -17.44 -24.96 -9.51
CA GLY A 116 -18.88 -24.75 -9.40
C GLY A 116 -19.35 -24.29 -8.02
N ALA A 117 -18.45 -23.84 -7.14
CA ALA A 117 -18.79 -23.38 -5.80
C ALA A 117 -19.49 -22.01 -5.80
N VAL A 118 -19.32 -21.22 -6.87
CA VAL A 118 -20.00 -19.94 -7.08
C VAL A 118 -20.39 -19.76 -8.56
N PRO A 119 -21.37 -18.89 -8.88
CA PRO A 119 -21.78 -18.66 -10.26
C PRO A 119 -20.67 -18.07 -11.12
N GLY A 120 -20.59 -18.52 -12.39
CA GLY A 120 -19.61 -18.00 -13.35
C GLY A 120 -19.81 -16.53 -13.75
N SER A 121 -20.93 -15.91 -13.39
CA SER A 121 -21.16 -14.46 -13.55
C SER A 121 -20.24 -13.61 -12.66
N LEU A 122 -19.73 -14.17 -11.55
CA LEU A 122 -18.81 -13.46 -10.66
C LEU A 122 -17.46 -13.13 -11.30
N ARG A 123 -17.14 -13.66 -12.48
CA ARG A 123 -15.93 -13.27 -13.24
C ARG A 123 -15.90 -11.78 -13.64
N PHE A 124 -17.04 -11.09 -13.54
CA PHE A 124 -17.19 -9.66 -13.79
C PHE A 124 -17.34 -8.86 -12.48
N LEU A 125 -17.07 -9.47 -11.32
CA LEU A 125 -17.15 -8.78 -10.04
C LEU A 125 -16.07 -7.70 -9.99
N ASP A 126 -16.48 -6.45 -9.83
CA ASP A 126 -15.54 -5.34 -9.80
C ASP A 126 -14.78 -5.28 -8.48
N ASP A 127 -13.44 -5.33 -8.57
CA ASP A 127 -12.52 -5.04 -7.46
C ASP A 127 -11.67 -3.82 -7.84
N VAL A 128 -12.02 -2.68 -7.25
CA VAL A 128 -11.32 -1.39 -7.37
C VAL A 128 -11.13 -0.78 -5.99
N GLY A 129 -10.07 0.00 -5.83
CA GLY A 129 -9.82 0.74 -4.60
C GLY A 129 -8.34 0.89 -4.28
N PRO A 130 -7.94 1.99 -3.62
CA PRO A 130 -6.61 2.13 -3.03
C PRO A 130 -6.40 1.23 -1.80
N SER A 131 -7.36 0.35 -1.49
CA SER A 131 -7.51 -0.27 -0.18
C SER A 131 -6.39 -1.28 0.15
N TYR A 132 -5.86 -2.05 -0.81
CA TYR A 132 -4.72 -2.94 -0.55
C TYR A 132 -3.43 -2.14 -0.29
N VAL A 133 -3.19 -1.09 -1.06
CA VAL A 133 -2.08 -0.14 -0.85
C VAL A 133 -2.18 0.50 0.53
N ILE A 134 -3.35 1.00 0.90
CA ILE A 134 -3.55 1.73 2.16
C ILE A 134 -3.52 0.78 3.36
N ALA A 135 -4.21 -0.36 3.31
CA ALA A 135 -4.22 -1.34 4.40
C ALA A 135 -2.80 -1.86 4.69
N SER A 136 -2.03 -2.21 3.65
CA SER A 136 -0.64 -2.65 3.79
C SER A 136 0.27 -1.55 4.36
N ALA A 137 0.09 -0.29 3.95
CA ALA A 137 0.83 0.84 4.49
C ALA A 137 0.51 1.11 5.96
N LEU A 138 -0.77 1.03 6.34
CA LEU A 138 -1.23 1.20 7.72
C LEU A 138 -0.63 0.13 8.63
N ILE A 139 -0.74 -1.16 8.27
CA ILE A 139 -0.20 -2.23 9.12
C ILE A 139 1.32 -2.17 9.22
N ALA A 140 2.03 -1.86 8.12
CA ALA A 140 3.47 -1.69 8.16
C ALA A 140 3.88 -0.50 9.06
N THR A 141 3.12 0.59 9.03
CA THR A 141 3.34 1.74 9.93
C THR A 141 3.09 1.37 11.39
N ILE A 142 2.00 0.65 11.69
CA ILE A 142 1.70 0.16 13.04
C ILE A 142 2.85 -0.71 13.56
N LEU A 143 3.37 -1.63 12.74
CA LEU A 143 4.37 -2.60 13.19
C LEU A 143 5.78 -2.01 13.27
N TYR A 144 6.18 -1.15 12.32
CA TYR A 144 7.58 -0.72 12.15
C TYR A 144 7.82 0.76 12.46
N GLY A 145 6.77 1.54 12.70
CA GLY A 145 6.86 2.95 13.08
C GLY A 145 7.31 3.86 11.94
N ALA A 146 7.62 5.11 12.32
CA ALA A 146 8.06 6.15 11.40
C ALA A 146 9.57 6.50 11.54
N GLU A 147 10.27 5.95 12.53
CA GLU A 147 11.67 6.30 12.81
C GLU A 147 12.58 5.96 11.62
N PRO A 148 13.40 6.88 11.09
CA PRO A 148 14.27 6.55 9.97
C PRO A 148 15.20 5.38 10.28
N ALA A 149 15.38 4.46 9.33
CA ALA A 149 16.49 3.51 9.41
C ALA A 149 17.82 4.26 9.60
N VAL A 150 18.80 3.65 10.29
CA VAL A 150 20.15 4.21 10.49
C VAL A 150 20.77 4.70 9.17
N ARG A 151 20.48 3.98 8.07
CA ARG A 151 20.95 4.29 6.72
C ARG A 151 20.28 5.53 6.09
N THR A 152 19.06 5.87 6.48
CA THR A 152 18.27 6.99 5.94
C THR A 152 18.25 8.23 6.84
N ALA A 153 18.78 8.15 8.07
CA ALA A 153 18.82 9.24 9.07
C ALA A 153 19.62 10.51 8.66
N ARG A 154 20.19 10.57 7.45
CA ARG A 154 21.18 11.60 7.08
C ARG A 154 20.66 13.01 6.76
N HIS A 155 19.38 13.32 6.93
CA HIS A 155 18.87 14.61 6.44
C HIS A 155 17.80 15.24 7.34
N GLY A 156 18.26 16.05 8.30
CA GLY A 156 17.60 17.26 8.82
C GLY A 156 16.22 17.15 9.48
N HIS A 157 16.08 17.86 10.61
CA HIS A 157 14.86 17.99 11.42
C HIS A 157 13.64 18.49 10.62
N TRP A 158 12.65 17.62 10.39
CA TRP A 158 11.35 17.92 9.78
C TRP A 158 10.20 17.69 10.78
N LEU A 159 8.96 18.03 10.41
CA LEU A 159 7.76 17.81 11.24
C LEU A 159 7.60 16.33 11.68
N PHE A 160 8.05 15.38 10.86
CA PHE A 160 8.09 13.94 11.17
C PHE A 160 9.02 13.66 12.36
N ASP A 161 10.16 14.36 12.46
CA ASP A 161 11.08 14.24 13.60
C ASP A 161 10.54 14.95 14.86
N ARG A 162 9.51 15.80 14.72
CA ARG A 162 8.83 16.48 15.84
C ARG A 162 7.61 15.72 16.36
N ILE A 163 7.03 14.84 15.54
CA ILE A 163 5.90 14.01 15.93
C ILE A 163 6.45 12.67 16.39
N PRO A 164 6.33 12.32 17.69
CA PRO A 164 6.77 11.01 18.18
C PRO A 164 6.21 9.89 17.30
N SER A 165 7.04 8.93 16.91
CA SER A 165 6.62 7.79 16.07
C SER A 165 5.40 7.06 16.62
N LEU A 166 5.21 7.08 17.94
CA LEU A 166 4.01 6.59 18.61
C LEU A 166 2.71 7.17 18.01
N TRP A 167 2.65 8.47 17.70
CA TRP A 167 1.43 9.09 17.16
C TRP A 167 1.11 8.64 15.74
N TRP A 168 2.13 8.40 14.91
CA TRP A 168 1.92 7.80 13.59
C TRP A 168 1.38 6.38 13.71
N ARG A 169 1.89 5.59 14.66
CA ARG A 169 1.39 4.23 14.93
C ARG A 169 -0.04 4.25 15.44
N VAL A 170 -0.37 5.16 16.36
CA VAL A 170 -1.73 5.34 16.88
C VAL A 170 -2.68 5.78 15.77
N GLY A 171 -2.31 6.76 14.96
CA GLY A 171 -3.12 7.22 13.82
C GLY A 171 -3.37 6.11 12.81
N ALA A 172 -2.33 5.34 12.47
CA ALA A 172 -2.46 4.20 11.57
C ALA A 172 -3.33 3.08 12.18
N PHE A 173 -3.19 2.82 13.48
CA PHE A 173 -4.03 1.85 14.19
C PHE A 173 -5.50 2.26 14.21
N VAL A 174 -5.79 3.52 14.54
CA VAL A 174 -7.16 4.07 14.52
C VAL A 174 -7.73 3.99 13.11
N GLY A 175 -6.95 4.34 12.09
CA GLY A 175 -7.40 4.24 10.70
C GLY A 175 -7.69 2.80 10.27
N LEU A 176 -6.82 1.86 10.60
CA LEU A 176 -7.04 0.44 10.29
C LEU A 176 -8.24 -0.12 11.07
N ALA A 177 -8.40 0.23 12.34
CA ALA A 177 -9.53 -0.19 13.17
C ALA A 177 -10.86 0.38 12.63
N PHE A 178 -10.86 1.62 12.13
CA PHE A 178 -12.01 2.23 11.48
C PHE A 178 -12.39 1.50 10.18
N LEU A 179 -11.40 1.14 9.37
CA LEU A 179 -11.61 0.43 8.10
C LEU A 179 -11.98 -1.04 8.30
N ALA A 180 -11.51 -1.69 9.37
CA ALA A 180 -11.58 -3.13 9.57
C ALA A 180 -12.96 -3.76 9.32
N PRO A 181 -14.09 -3.22 9.80
CA PRO A 181 -15.41 -3.80 9.52
C PRO A 181 -15.73 -3.89 8.02
N HIS A 182 -15.25 -2.94 7.23
CA HIS A 182 -15.44 -2.90 5.78
C HIS A 182 -14.42 -3.79 5.06
N LEU A 183 -13.17 -3.83 5.52
CA LEU A 183 -12.10 -4.64 4.91
C LEU A 183 -12.32 -6.14 5.10
N PHE A 184 -12.97 -6.56 6.19
CA PHE A 184 -13.17 -7.98 6.49
C PHE A 184 -14.62 -8.43 6.33
N GLY A 185 -15.51 -7.55 5.87
CA GLY A 185 -16.87 -7.90 5.51
C GLY A 185 -16.87 -9.01 4.45
N GLY A 186 -17.53 -10.14 4.74
CA GLY A 186 -17.59 -11.26 3.80
C GLY A 186 -16.42 -12.25 3.84
N LEU A 187 -15.47 -12.10 4.77
CA LEU A 187 -14.32 -13.02 4.87
C LEU A 187 -14.75 -14.49 5.12
N ASN A 188 -15.81 -14.70 5.90
CA ASN A 188 -16.38 -16.05 6.13
C ASN A 188 -16.96 -16.68 4.86
N HIS A 189 -17.22 -15.88 3.83
CA HIS A 189 -17.70 -16.31 2.51
C HIS A 189 -16.62 -16.26 1.44
N LEU A 190 -15.37 -15.99 1.83
CA LEU A 190 -14.22 -15.83 0.94
C LEU A 190 -14.46 -14.79 -0.16
N ASP A 191 -15.11 -13.68 0.20
CA ASP A 191 -15.31 -12.56 -0.71
C ASP A 191 -13.96 -12.02 -1.18
N VAL A 192 -13.88 -11.70 -2.48
CA VAL A 192 -12.64 -11.28 -3.16
C VAL A 192 -11.94 -10.17 -2.38
N ALA A 193 -12.65 -9.08 -2.12
CA ALA A 193 -12.12 -7.93 -1.42
C ALA A 193 -11.54 -8.32 -0.04
N ALA A 194 -12.29 -9.06 0.77
CA ALA A 194 -11.86 -9.43 2.12
C ALA A 194 -10.62 -10.34 2.14
N VAL A 195 -10.55 -11.29 1.20
CA VAL A 195 -9.36 -12.13 1.01
C VAL A 195 -8.17 -11.27 0.58
N GLY A 196 -8.38 -10.37 -0.39
CA GLY A 196 -7.35 -9.45 -0.87
C GLY A 196 -6.83 -8.52 0.23
N HIS A 197 -7.72 -7.96 1.08
CA HIS A 197 -7.32 -7.12 2.23
C HIS A 197 -6.48 -7.92 3.23
N THR A 198 -6.89 -9.15 3.53
CA THR A 198 -6.14 -10.04 4.44
C THR A 198 -4.73 -10.32 3.90
N VAL A 199 -4.63 -10.66 2.61
CA VAL A 199 -3.36 -10.90 1.93
C VAL A 199 -2.51 -9.63 1.88
N ALA A 200 -3.09 -8.48 1.60
CA ALA A 200 -2.39 -7.20 1.55
C ALA A 200 -1.80 -6.83 2.92
N LEU A 201 -2.54 -7.07 4.01
CA LEU A 201 -2.07 -6.87 5.38
C LEU A 201 -0.90 -7.79 5.72
N ILE A 202 -1.01 -9.09 5.40
CA ILE A 202 0.06 -10.07 5.61
C ILE A 202 1.30 -9.70 4.80
N THR A 203 1.12 -9.28 3.55
CA THR A 203 2.20 -8.88 2.65
C THR A 203 2.91 -7.63 3.17
N GLY A 204 2.15 -6.61 3.60
CA GLY A 204 2.72 -5.39 4.18
C GLY A 204 3.52 -5.65 5.46
N ALA A 205 2.98 -6.48 6.36
CA ALA A 205 3.69 -6.93 7.55
C ALA A 205 4.96 -7.73 7.20
N GLY A 206 4.83 -8.77 6.36
CA GLY A 206 5.95 -9.62 5.97
C GLY A 206 7.08 -8.84 5.27
N ALA A 207 6.74 -7.99 4.31
CA ALA A 207 7.71 -7.16 3.60
C ALA A 207 8.41 -6.17 4.55
N GLY A 208 7.67 -5.49 5.42
CA GLY A 208 8.27 -4.59 6.41
C GLY A 208 9.22 -5.32 7.37
N LEU A 209 8.86 -6.52 7.80
CA LEU A 209 9.72 -7.37 8.64
C LEU A 209 11.02 -7.75 7.91
N ILE A 210 10.94 -8.11 6.63
CA ILE A 210 12.12 -8.39 5.80
C ILE A 210 13.00 -7.14 5.75
N LEU A 211 12.43 -5.96 5.48
CA LEU A 211 13.18 -4.71 5.40
C LEU A 211 13.91 -4.37 6.69
N VAL A 212 13.26 -4.52 7.85
CA VAL A 212 13.89 -4.31 9.16
C VAL A 212 15.03 -5.29 9.40
N ARG A 213 14.90 -6.56 8.99
CA ARG A 213 15.96 -7.56 9.15
C ARG A 213 17.17 -7.32 8.24
N LEU A 214 16.98 -6.64 7.13
CA LEU A 214 18.05 -6.28 6.18
C LEU A 214 18.78 -5.00 6.60
N GLU A 215 18.39 -4.35 7.70
CA GLU A 215 19.09 -3.17 8.20
C GLU A 215 20.42 -3.56 8.86
N PRO A 216 21.53 -2.86 8.54
CA PRO A 216 22.79 -3.09 9.22
C PRO A 216 22.63 -2.91 10.73
N ARG A 217 23.08 -3.88 11.52
CA ARG A 217 23.15 -3.74 12.97
C ARG A 217 24.25 -2.74 13.32
N ALA A 218 23.97 -1.83 14.25
CA ALA A 218 24.93 -0.82 14.70
C ALA A 218 26.18 -1.43 15.39
N ASP A 219 26.12 -2.71 15.76
CA ASP A 219 27.12 -3.38 16.59
C ASP A 219 28.13 -4.23 15.81
N GLU A 220 28.20 -4.15 14.47
CA GLU A 220 29.24 -4.88 13.73
C GLU A 220 30.51 -4.01 13.70
N PRO A 221 31.55 -4.33 14.51
CA PRO A 221 32.76 -3.51 14.54
C PRO A 221 33.39 -3.53 13.16
N ALA A 222 33.64 -2.32 12.63
CA ALA A 222 34.45 -2.17 11.43
C ALA A 222 35.74 -2.93 11.64
N VAL A 223 35.95 -3.99 10.85
CA VAL A 223 37.23 -4.71 10.78
C VAL A 223 38.27 -3.66 10.40
N THR A 224 39.00 -3.18 11.40
CA THR A 224 40.08 -2.23 11.22
C THR A 224 41.23 -2.99 10.58
N SER A 225 41.44 -2.75 9.29
CA SER A 225 42.64 -3.20 8.59
C SER A 225 43.88 -2.79 9.40
N PRO A 226 44.86 -3.68 9.66
CA PRO A 226 46.01 -3.34 10.48
C PRO A 226 46.79 -2.20 9.85
N GLN A 227 46.99 -1.18 10.68
CA GLN A 227 47.93 -0.08 10.55
C GLN A 227 49.22 -0.54 9.84
N ALA A 228 49.53 0.10 8.70
CA ALA A 228 50.86 0.03 8.10
C ALA A 228 51.85 0.76 9.02
N ALA A 229 52.25 0.08 10.09
CA ALA A 229 53.41 0.43 10.90
C ALA A 229 54.65 -0.14 10.21
N LYS A 230 55.32 0.68 9.40
CA LYS A 230 56.78 0.60 9.21
C LYS A 230 57.35 2.01 9.10
N ALA A 231 57.79 2.51 10.25
CA ALA A 231 58.98 3.36 10.39
C ALA A 231 60.24 2.45 10.28
N PRO A 232 61.49 2.97 10.17
CA PRO A 232 61.96 4.36 10.28
C PRO A 232 62.37 5.02 8.97
#